data_AF-A0AAF1BJT5-F1
#
_entry.id   AF-A0AAF1BJT5-F1
#
_cell.length_a   1.000
_cell.length_b   1.000
_cell.length_c   1.000
_cell.angle_alpha   90.00
_cell.angle_beta   90.00
_cell.angle_gamma   90.00
#
_symmetry.space_group_name_H-M   'P 1'
#
loop_
_entity.id
_entity.type
_entity.pdbx_description
1 polymer ?
#
loop_
_entity_poly.entity_id
_entity_poly.type
_entity_poly.pdbx_seq_one_letter_code
_entity_poly.pdbx_strand_id
1 'polypeptide(L)'
;MRRRSRTPSPPPEEQPTILIPVPAPPPPTDLTPSALLVPLGAISSSHIGRKLRLRVQILAIDPAGKHALVSSLAQGTRPTLMVSLSTALLGHSPASTVVRPPERWASAGEVRPDPGVAREKLYLGFGEWINVVGWLEAAETLPKVAIPTGCAHPPLVLLEAIHVSPARAPTQDGLFRGQLN
;
A
#
# COMPACT_ATOMS: atom_id res chain seq x y z
N MET A 1 67.24 -43.31 -38.89
CA MET A 1 65.97 -42.96 -38.22
C MET A 1 66.19 -42.89 -36.71
N ARG A 2 66.32 -41.68 -36.13
CA ARG A 2 66.48 -41.48 -34.67
C ARG A 2 65.14 -41.06 -34.08
N ARG A 3 64.52 -41.91 -33.25
CA ARG A 3 63.33 -41.58 -32.45
C ARG A 3 63.76 -40.67 -31.30
N ARG A 4 63.24 -39.44 -31.26
CA ARG A 4 63.38 -38.53 -30.11
C ARG A 4 62.30 -38.89 -29.09
N SER A 5 62.71 -39.38 -27.93
CA SER A 5 61.87 -39.56 -26.75
C SER A 5 61.50 -38.19 -26.19
N ARG A 6 60.19 -37.87 -26.17
CA ARG A 6 59.65 -36.69 -25.48
C ARG A 6 59.40 -37.06 -24.02
N THR A 7 60.11 -36.41 -23.11
CA THR A 7 59.86 -36.49 -21.67
C THR A 7 58.59 -35.68 -21.33
N PRO A 8 57.62 -36.22 -20.58
CA PRO A 8 56.42 -35.49 -20.18
C PRO A 8 56.73 -34.46 -19.08
N SER A 9 56.18 -33.27 -19.21
CA SER A 9 56.25 -32.17 -18.25
C SER A 9 55.37 -32.43 -17.02
N PRO A 10 55.78 -32.01 -15.81
CA PRO A 10 54.99 -32.18 -14.60
C PRO A 10 53.73 -31.30 -14.61
N PRO A 11 52.64 -31.74 -13.95
CA PRO A 11 51.39 -30.99 -13.87
C PRO A 11 51.55 -29.74 -12.99
N PRO A 12 50.77 -28.67 -13.26
CA PRO A 12 50.80 -27.43 -12.48
C PRO A 12 50.23 -27.65 -11.07
N GLU A 13 50.93 -27.09 -10.09
CA GLU A 13 50.62 -27.15 -8.66
C GLU A 13 49.38 -26.30 -8.36
N GLU A 14 48.29 -26.94 -7.94
CA GLU A 14 47.04 -26.27 -7.57
C GLU A 14 47.25 -25.47 -6.27
N GLN A 15 47.36 -24.15 -6.40
CA GLN A 15 47.35 -23.26 -5.25
C GLN A 15 45.96 -23.27 -4.59
N PRO A 16 45.86 -23.47 -3.26
CA PRO A 16 44.57 -23.45 -2.58
C PRO A 16 43.98 -22.04 -2.63
N THR A 17 42.83 -21.91 -3.31
CA THR A 17 42.03 -20.68 -3.33
C THR A 17 41.53 -20.39 -1.92
N ILE A 18 42.20 -19.48 -1.21
CA ILE A 18 41.78 -18.98 0.09
C ILE A 18 40.55 -18.08 -0.14
N LEU A 19 39.37 -18.61 0.17
CA LEU A 19 38.13 -17.84 0.17
C LEU A 19 38.15 -16.87 1.35
N ILE A 20 38.44 -15.60 1.07
CA ILE A 20 38.36 -14.52 2.07
C ILE A 20 36.88 -14.19 2.26
N PRO A 21 36.30 -14.39 3.45
CA PRO A 21 34.91 -14.04 3.69
C PRO A 21 34.77 -12.51 3.69
N VAL A 22 34.02 -11.99 2.73
CA VAL A 22 33.66 -10.57 2.69
C VAL A 22 32.64 -10.31 3.82
N PRO A 23 32.87 -9.33 4.70
CA PRO A 23 31.90 -8.98 5.73
C PRO A 23 30.58 -8.51 5.09
N ALA A 24 29.46 -8.91 5.67
CA ALA A 24 28.14 -8.52 5.16
C ALA A 24 28.00 -6.99 5.12
N PRO A 25 27.39 -6.43 4.06
CA PRO A 25 27.16 -5.00 3.98
C PRO A 25 26.30 -4.53 5.17
N PRO A 26 26.51 -3.30 5.66
CA PRO A 26 25.68 -2.74 6.72
C PRO A 26 24.21 -2.71 6.28
N PRO A 27 23.27 -2.93 7.21
CA PRO A 27 21.85 -2.84 6.89
C PRO A 27 21.52 -1.44 6.35
N PRO A 28 20.63 -1.33 5.36
CA PRO A 28 20.26 -0.04 4.80
C PRO A 28 19.66 0.86 5.88
N THR A 29 20.25 2.04 6.07
CA THR A 29 19.82 3.04 7.06
C THR A 29 18.58 3.80 6.62
N ASP A 30 18.22 3.75 5.34
CA ASP A 30 17.00 4.33 4.75
C ASP A 30 15.75 3.46 5.01
N LEU A 31 15.57 3.05 6.26
CA LEU A 31 14.30 2.44 6.68
C LEU A 31 13.24 3.54 6.65
N THR A 32 12.54 3.64 5.51
CA THR A 32 11.32 4.44 5.41
C THR A 32 10.45 4.11 6.62
N PRO A 33 10.00 5.12 7.39
CA PRO A 33 9.29 4.87 8.63
C PRO A 33 8.10 3.95 8.35
N SER A 34 8.01 2.87 9.13
CA SER A 34 6.90 1.94 9.03
C SER A 34 5.59 2.70 9.24
N ALA A 35 4.62 2.46 8.37
CA ALA A 35 3.34 3.15 8.44
C ALA A 35 2.63 2.80 9.75
N LEU A 36 2.26 3.82 10.53
CA LEU A 36 1.60 3.65 11.82
C LEU A 36 0.18 3.15 11.61
N LEU A 37 -0.17 2.01 12.22
CA LEU A 37 -1.54 1.50 12.23
C LEU A 37 -2.34 2.25 13.30
N VAL A 38 -3.21 3.16 12.87
CA VAL A 38 -4.05 3.97 13.77
C VAL A 38 -5.52 3.74 13.43
N PRO A 39 -6.40 3.47 14.42
CA PRO A 39 -7.84 3.47 14.18
C PRO A 39 -8.31 4.84 13.69
N LEU A 40 -9.25 4.89 12.75
CA LEU A 40 -9.70 6.15 12.15
C LEU A 40 -10.18 7.18 13.19
N GLY A 41 -10.89 6.73 14.23
CA GLY A 41 -11.39 7.59 15.32
C GLY A 41 -10.30 8.12 16.26
N ALA A 42 -9.08 7.61 16.19
CA ALA A 42 -7.94 8.07 16.99
C ALA A 42 -7.01 9.04 16.21
N ILE A 43 -7.33 9.34 14.95
CA ILE A 43 -6.56 10.28 14.15
C ILE A 43 -6.80 11.70 14.66
N SER A 44 -5.71 12.44 14.80
CA SER A 44 -5.68 13.79 15.37
C SER A 44 -4.53 14.59 14.74
N SER A 45 -4.45 15.88 15.04
CA SER A 45 -3.39 16.77 14.56
C SER A 45 -1.97 16.32 14.97
N SER A 46 -1.81 15.54 16.04
CA SER A 46 -0.49 15.00 16.45
C SER A 46 0.08 13.98 15.46
N HIS A 47 -0.74 13.50 14.52
CA HIS A 47 -0.35 12.56 13.48
C HIS A 47 0.02 13.25 12.16
N ILE A 48 -0.07 14.59 12.07
CA ILE A 48 0.33 15.34 10.87
C ILE A 48 1.82 15.10 10.60
N GLY A 49 2.17 14.94 9.31
CA GLY A 49 3.51 14.60 8.86
C GLY A 49 3.92 13.15 9.16
N ARG A 50 2.98 12.29 9.60
CA ARG A 50 3.24 10.85 9.82
C ARG A 50 2.64 10.01 8.71
N LYS A 51 3.36 8.93 8.39
CA LYS A 51 2.88 7.88 7.50
C LYS A 51 1.91 6.97 8.25
N LEU A 52 0.67 6.89 7.79
CA LEU A 52 -0.39 6.10 8.40
C LEU A 52 -0.77 4.92 7.51
N ARG A 53 -1.25 3.85 8.16
CA ARG A 53 -1.91 2.71 7.53
C ARG A 53 -3.30 2.56 8.11
N LEU A 54 -4.31 2.66 7.26
CA LEU A 54 -5.71 2.60 7.65
C LEU A 54 -6.43 1.49 6.88
N ARG A 55 -7.43 0.89 7.51
CA ARG A 55 -8.43 0.02 6.87
C ARG A 55 -9.78 0.71 6.97
N VAL A 56 -10.33 1.11 5.84
CA VAL A 56 -11.49 2.01 5.78
C VAL A 56 -12.46 1.56 4.71
N GLN A 57 -13.71 1.99 4.86
CA GLN A 57 -14.78 1.85 3.89
C GLN A 57 -14.95 3.15 3.12
N ILE A 58 -15.12 3.06 1.81
CA ILE A 58 -15.40 4.22 0.95
C ILE A 58 -16.86 4.63 1.12
N LEU A 59 -17.10 5.90 1.50
CA LEU A 59 -18.43 6.48 1.62
C LEU A 59 -18.81 7.36 0.44
N ALA A 60 -17.84 7.99 -0.20
CA ALA A 60 -18.06 8.78 -1.40
C ALA A 60 -16.73 8.99 -2.12
N ILE A 61 -16.82 9.21 -3.42
CA ILE A 61 -15.69 9.61 -4.26
C ILE A 61 -16.11 10.88 -4.98
N ASP A 62 -15.21 11.85 -5.09
CA ASP A 62 -15.49 13.05 -5.87
C ASP A 62 -15.68 12.69 -7.36
N PRO A 63 -16.40 13.48 -8.16
CA PRO A 63 -16.62 13.18 -9.57
C PRO A 63 -15.34 13.08 -10.40
N ALA A 64 -14.25 13.69 -9.92
CA ALA A 64 -12.94 13.65 -10.55
C ALA A 64 -12.11 12.39 -10.20
N GLY A 65 -12.55 11.58 -9.23
CA GLY A 65 -11.81 10.40 -8.76
C GLY A 65 -10.51 10.72 -8.00
N LYS A 66 -10.33 11.97 -7.57
CA LYS A 66 -9.11 12.45 -6.88
C LYS A 66 -9.22 12.39 -5.37
N HIS A 67 -10.44 12.37 -4.83
CA HIS A 67 -10.68 12.36 -3.40
C HIS A 67 -11.73 11.34 -3.03
N ALA A 68 -11.51 10.64 -1.92
CA ALA A 68 -12.48 9.74 -1.32
C ALA A 68 -12.77 10.17 0.12
N LEU A 69 -14.05 10.25 0.46
CA LEU A 69 -14.50 10.30 1.84
C LEU A 69 -14.55 8.85 2.34
N VAL A 70 -13.79 8.56 3.39
CA VAL A 70 -13.69 7.22 3.96
C VAL A 70 -14.12 7.19 5.41
N SER A 71 -14.51 6.01 5.90
CA SER A 71 -14.94 5.80 7.27
C SER A 71 -14.49 4.45 7.82
N SER A 72 -14.57 4.24 9.13
CA SER A 72 -14.36 2.94 9.77
C SER A 72 -15.65 2.45 10.40
N LEU A 73 -15.73 1.14 10.68
CA LEU A 73 -16.78 0.64 11.56
C LEU A 73 -16.57 1.23 12.96
N ALA A 74 -17.58 1.93 13.46
CA ALA A 74 -17.64 2.43 14.81
C ALA A 74 -19.06 2.24 15.35
N GLN A 75 -19.17 1.99 16.65
CA GLN A 75 -20.46 2.04 17.35
C GLN A 75 -20.79 3.51 17.61
N GLY A 76 -21.92 3.99 17.09
CA GLY A 76 -22.34 5.40 17.19
C GLY A 76 -21.93 6.23 15.96
N THR A 77 -21.54 7.49 16.18
CA THR A 77 -21.16 8.40 15.10
C THR A 77 -19.90 7.89 14.40
N ARG A 78 -20.01 7.66 13.09
CA ARG A 78 -18.91 7.07 12.33
C ARG A 78 -17.83 8.12 12.03
N PRO A 79 -16.56 7.91 12.43
CA PRO A 79 -15.50 8.84 12.10
C PRO A 79 -15.28 8.85 10.59
N THR A 80 -14.95 10.01 10.02
CA THR A 80 -14.63 10.13 8.61
C THR A 80 -13.29 10.82 8.40
N LEU A 81 -12.69 10.58 7.25
CA LEU A 81 -11.45 11.19 6.82
C LEU A 81 -11.49 11.43 5.31
N MET A 82 -10.86 12.50 4.85
CA MET A 82 -10.63 12.71 3.43
C MET A 82 -9.32 12.07 2.99
N VAL A 83 -9.35 11.36 1.88
CA VAL A 83 -8.18 10.70 1.27
C VAL A 83 -7.95 11.27 -0.12
N SER A 84 -6.76 11.80 -0.39
CA SER A 84 -6.33 12.14 -1.75
C SER A 84 -5.80 10.88 -2.44
N LEU A 85 -6.33 10.59 -3.61
CA LEU A 85 -5.98 9.45 -4.47
C LEU A 85 -5.06 9.87 -5.63
N SER A 86 -4.68 11.15 -5.70
CA SER A 86 -3.99 11.73 -6.85
C SER A 86 -2.60 11.13 -7.12
N THR A 87 -1.90 10.70 -6.06
CA THR A 87 -0.54 10.14 -6.10
C THR A 87 -0.51 8.65 -5.76
N ALA A 88 -1.68 8.03 -5.58
CA ALA A 88 -1.78 6.67 -5.09
C ALA A 88 -1.21 5.65 -6.08
N LEU A 89 -0.22 4.88 -5.63
CA LEU A 89 0.20 3.67 -6.33
C LEU A 89 -0.84 2.58 -6.07
N LEU A 90 -1.71 2.37 -7.06
CA LEU A 90 -2.62 1.24 -7.11
C LEU A 90 -1.77 -0.02 -7.29
N GLY A 91 -1.61 -0.82 -6.24
CA GLY A 91 -0.74 -1.99 -6.25
C GLY A 91 -1.46 -3.20 -5.68
N HIS A 92 -1.21 -4.38 -6.26
CA HIS A 92 -1.61 -5.64 -5.65
C HIS A 92 -0.70 -6.01 -4.49
N SER A 93 -1.28 -6.65 -3.47
CA SER A 93 -0.52 -7.46 -2.55
C SER A 93 -0.06 -8.73 -3.29
N PRO A 94 1.21 -9.18 -3.18
CA PRO A 94 1.71 -10.37 -3.87
C PRO A 94 1.01 -11.69 -3.47
N ALA A 95 0.03 -11.66 -2.56
CA ALA A 95 -0.72 -12.82 -2.10
C ALA A 95 -2.01 -13.13 -2.90
N SER A 96 -2.42 -12.31 -3.86
CA SER A 96 -3.63 -12.58 -4.66
C SER A 96 -3.28 -13.26 -5.98
N THR A 97 -3.33 -14.59 -6.01
CA THR A 97 -3.40 -15.35 -7.25
C THR A 97 -4.69 -14.94 -7.99
N VAL A 98 -4.51 -14.35 -9.16
CA VAL A 98 -5.59 -13.80 -10.00
C VAL A 98 -6.49 -14.93 -10.50
N VAL A 99 -7.71 -15.00 -9.96
CA VAL A 99 -8.84 -15.70 -10.58
C VAL A 99 -9.61 -14.64 -11.37
N ARG A 100 -9.55 -14.69 -12.71
CA ARG A 100 -10.28 -13.78 -13.60
C ARG A 100 -11.80 -13.85 -13.35
N PRO A 101 -12.51 -12.74 -13.11
CA PRO A 101 -13.96 -12.69 -13.27
C PRO A 101 -14.35 -12.48 -14.74
N PRO A 102 -15.55 -12.94 -15.16
CA PRO A 102 -16.01 -12.86 -16.54
C PRO A 102 -16.39 -11.43 -16.96
N GLU A 103 -16.06 -11.10 -18.20
CA GLU A 103 -16.43 -9.88 -18.90
C GLU A 103 -17.95 -9.67 -18.92
N ARG A 104 -18.43 -8.62 -18.25
CA ARG A 104 -19.56 -7.78 -18.67
C ARG A 104 -19.65 -6.56 -17.74
N TRP A 105 -20.19 -5.46 -18.28
CA TRP A 105 -20.29 -4.11 -17.70
C TRP A 105 -19.09 -3.19 -17.92
N ALA A 106 -18.89 -2.80 -19.18
CA ALA A 106 -18.22 -1.55 -19.53
C ALA A 106 -19.20 -0.38 -19.34
N SER A 107 -18.84 0.62 -18.54
CA SER A 107 -19.13 2.06 -18.72
C SER A 107 -18.72 2.88 -17.49
N ALA A 108 -17.50 3.46 -17.49
CA ALA A 108 -17.14 4.70 -16.77
C ALA A 108 -15.69 5.12 -17.07
N GLY A 109 -15.52 6.36 -17.55
CA GLY A 109 -14.31 7.21 -17.51
C GLY A 109 -12.95 6.53 -17.73
N GLU A 110 -12.54 6.34 -18.98
CA GLU A 110 -11.20 5.86 -19.31
C GLU A 110 -10.18 7.01 -19.36
N VAL A 111 -9.39 7.15 -18.29
CA VAL A 111 -8.18 8.00 -18.28
C VAL A 111 -7.03 7.22 -18.93
N ARG A 112 -6.47 7.77 -20.01
CA ARG A 112 -5.32 7.19 -20.74
C ARG A 112 -4.04 7.21 -19.89
N PRO A 113 -3.30 6.09 -19.76
CA PRO A 113 -2.06 6.04 -18.98
C PRO A 113 -0.78 6.24 -19.82
N ASP A 114 0.23 6.86 -19.20
CA ASP A 114 1.63 6.92 -19.66
C ASP A 114 2.30 5.53 -19.65
N PRO A 115 3.33 5.29 -20.50
CA PRO A 115 3.97 3.99 -20.65
C PRO A 115 5.05 3.78 -19.58
N GLY A 116 4.66 3.29 -18.41
CA GLY A 116 5.60 2.89 -17.36
C GLY A 116 4.90 2.16 -16.23
N VAL A 117 5.00 0.82 -16.24
CA VAL A 117 4.36 -0.13 -15.33
C VAL A 117 2.87 -0.36 -15.65
N ALA A 118 2.52 -1.60 -16.01
CA ALA A 118 1.15 -2.05 -16.15
C ALA A 118 0.46 -1.99 -14.77
N ARG A 119 -0.14 -0.85 -14.46
CA ARG A 119 -0.99 -0.67 -13.28
C ARG A 119 -2.33 -1.31 -13.60
N GLU A 120 -2.64 -2.44 -12.98
CA GLU A 120 -3.99 -2.99 -13.03
C GLU A 120 -4.94 -1.96 -12.41
N LYS A 121 -6.03 -1.62 -13.13
CA LYS A 121 -6.99 -0.60 -12.70
C LYS A 121 -7.67 -1.10 -11.42
N LEU A 122 -7.40 -0.46 -10.29
CA LEU A 122 -8.18 -0.66 -9.07
C LEU A 122 -9.53 0.04 -9.26
N TYR A 123 -10.61 -0.73 -9.27
CA TYR A 123 -11.96 -0.18 -9.21
C TYR A 123 -12.25 0.18 -7.76
N LEU A 124 -12.62 1.44 -7.53
CA LEU A 124 -13.01 1.96 -6.23
C LEU A 124 -14.49 2.32 -6.28
N GLY A 125 -15.28 1.66 -5.44
CA GLY A 125 -16.72 1.78 -5.38
C GLY A 125 -17.22 2.22 -4.01
N PHE A 126 -18.43 2.77 -3.97
CA PHE A 126 -19.14 3.02 -2.72
C PHE A 126 -19.29 1.74 -1.90
N GLY A 127 -19.01 1.82 -0.61
CA GLY A 127 -19.16 0.70 0.33
C GLY A 127 -18.00 -0.30 0.31
N GLU A 128 -17.03 -0.15 -0.60
CA GLU A 128 -15.86 -1.03 -0.65
C GLU A 128 -14.90 -0.78 0.50
N TRP A 129 -14.28 -1.86 0.95
CA TRP A 129 -13.25 -1.83 1.97
C TRP A 129 -11.88 -1.80 1.31
N ILE A 130 -11.04 -0.86 1.76
CA ILE A 130 -9.69 -0.67 1.25
C ILE A 130 -8.69 -0.56 2.40
N ASN A 131 -7.46 -0.99 2.14
CA ASN A 131 -6.30 -0.62 2.92
C ASN A 131 -5.66 0.60 2.24
N VAL A 132 -5.44 1.66 2.99
CA VAL A 132 -4.77 2.87 2.51
C VAL A 132 -3.51 3.09 3.34
N VAL A 133 -2.40 3.34 2.65
CA VAL A 133 -1.18 3.86 3.25
C VAL A 133 -0.93 5.23 2.66
N GLY A 134 -0.65 6.21 3.51
CA GLY A 134 -0.49 7.60 3.08
C GLY A 134 0.18 8.47 4.13
N TRP A 135 0.53 9.69 3.75
CA TRP A 135 1.00 10.73 4.66
C TRP A 135 -0.19 11.57 5.11
N LEU A 136 -0.31 11.82 6.41
CA LEU A 136 -1.36 12.69 6.93
C LEU A 136 -0.88 14.14 6.88
N GLU A 137 -1.55 14.96 6.08
CA GLU A 137 -1.23 16.37 5.88
C GLU A 137 -2.27 17.28 6.53
N ALA A 138 -1.83 18.45 6.97
CA ALA A 138 -2.75 19.52 7.37
C ALA A 138 -3.46 20.08 6.13
N ALA A 139 -4.75 20.39 6.25
CA ALA A 139 -5.52 20.98 5.16
C ALA A 139 -6.18 22.27 5.63
N GLU A 140 -5.98 23.37 4.90
CA GLU A 140 -6.71 24.61 5.16
C GLU A 140 -8.18 24.49 4.77
N THR A 141 -8.45 23.75 3.68
CA THR A 141 -9.79 23.46 3.19
C THR A 141 -9.86 22.01 2.72
N LEU A 142 -11.05 21.41 2.85
CA LEU A 142 -11.31 20.07 2.35
C LEU A 142 -12.16 20.13 1.07
N PRO A 143 -11.95 19.19 0.14
CA PRO A 143 -12.85 18.97 -0.98
C PRO A 143 -14.30 18.84 -0.52
N LYS A 144 -15.21 19.48 -1.26
CA LYS A 144 -16.65 19.39 -0.99
C LYS A 144 -17.17 18.02 -1.43
N VAL A 145 -17.41 17.15 -0.46
CA VAL A 145 -18.04 15.84 -0.68
C VAL A 145 -19.24 15.73 0.25
N ALA A 146 -20.35 15.17 -0.24
CA ALA A 146 -21.54 14.96 0.57
C ALA A 146 -21.25 13.95 1.69
N ILE A 147 -21.52 14.33 2.93
CA ILE A 147 -21.30 13.48 4.10
C ILE A 147 -22.61 12.75 4.42
N PRO A 148 -22.64 11.40 4.42
CA PRO A 148 -23.84 10.65 4.74
C PRO A 148 -24.31 10.89 6.19
N THR A 149 -25.63 10.78 6.42
CA THR A 149 -26.22 10.90 7.76
C THR A 149 -25.60 9.89 8.73
N GLY A 150 -25.34 10.31 9.98
CA GLY A 150 -24.73 9.47 11.02
C GLY A 150 -23.19 9.39 10.95
N CYS A 151 -22.57 10.11 10.03
CA CYS A 151 -21.12 10.27 9.95
C CYS A 151 -20.69 11.61 10.58
N ALA A 152 -19.55 11.59 11.28
CA ALA A 152 -18.90 12.81 11.73
C ALA A 152 -18.33 13.57 10.53
N HIS A 153 -18.21 14.89 10.67
CA HIS A 153 -17.44 15.69 9.71
C HIS A 153 -15.96 15.31 9.77
N PRO A 154 -15.27 15.21 8.62
CA PRO A 154 -13.85 14.90 8.61
C PRO A 154 -13.07 16.05 9.27
N PRO A 155 -12.04 15.75 10.08
CA PRO A 155 -11.14 16.78 10.59
C PRO A 155 -10.42 17.48 9.42
N LEU A 156 -9.92 18.71 9.64
CA LEU A 156 -9.17 19.51 8.66
C LEU A 156 -7.75 18.96 8.41
N VAL A 157 -7.69 17.69 8.02
CA VAL A 157 -6.51 16.94 7.62
C VAL A 157 -6.86 16.06 6.42
N LEU A 158 -5.87 15.80 5.58
CA LEU A 158 -6.01 15.04 4.35
C LEU A 158 -4.99 13.90 4.38
N LEU A 159 -5.42 12.67 4.12
CA LEU A 159 -4.49 11.57 3.92
C LEU A 159 -4.09 11.52 2.45
N GLU A 160 -2.84 11.88 2.14
CA GLU A 160 -2.28 11.69 0.82
C GLU A 160 -1.92 10.22 0.62
N ALA A 161 -2.78 9.49 -0.10
CA ALA A 161 -2.57 8.07 -0.32
C ALA A 161 -1.39 7.85 -1.27
N ILE A 162 -0.42 7.07 -0.81
CA ILE A 162 0.69 6.59 -1.64
C ILE A 162 0.46 5.14 -2.08
N HIS A 163 -0.40 4.40 -1.38
CA HIS A 163 -0.75 3.04 -1.73
C HIS A 163 -2.19 2.72 -1.30
N VAL A 164 -2.94 2.10 -2.22
CA VAL A 164 -4.30 1.62 -1.98
C VAL A 164 -4.40 0.18 -2.47
N SER A 165 -5.01 -0.68 -1.66
CA SER A 165 -5.31 -2.07 -2.02
C SER A 165 -6.68 -2.50 -1.48
N PRO A 166 -7.33 -3.50 -2.10
CA PRO A 166 -8.57 -4.05 -1.58
C PRO A 166 -8.40 -4.59 -0.16
N ALA A 167 -9.45 -4.46 0.65
CA ALA A 167 -9.54 -5.07 1.97
C ALA A 167 -10.88 -5.81 2.11
N ARG A 168 -10.92 -6.80 3.01
CA ARG A 168 -12.20 -7.36 3.44
C ARG A 168 -12.89 -6.39 4.41
N ALA A 169 -14.18 -6.54 4.62
CA ALA A 169 -14.85 -5.92 5.76
C ALA A 169 -14.28 -6.47 7.09
N PRO A 170 -14.13 -5.67 8.15
CA PRO A 170 -13.81 -6.19 9.48
C PRO A 170 -14.93 -7.13 9.93
N THR A 171 -14.56 -8.27 10.50
CA THR A 171 -15.53 -9.20 11.09
C THR A 171 -16.21 -8.50 12.27
N GLN A 172 -17.55 -8.40 12.26
CA GLN A 172 -18.29 -7.72 13.33
C GLN A 172 -18.19 -8.45 14.67
N ASP A 173 -18.01 -9.78 14.64
CA ASP A 173 -17.84 -10.67 15.80
C ASP A 173 -16.40 -11.14 16.02
N GLY A 174 -15.43 -10.56 15.31
CA GLY A 174 -14.04 -10.94 15.43
C GLY A 174 -13.45 -10.43 16.74
N LEU A 175 -13.45 -11.25 17.78
CA LEU A 175 -12.65 -11.04 18.99
C LEU A 175 -11.19 -10.76 18.58
N PHE A 176 -10.76 -9.50 18.74
CA PHE A 176 -9.36 -9.16 18.54
C PHE A 176 -8.55 -9.82 19.65
N ARG A 177 -7.41 -10.41 19.31
CA ARG A 177 -6.57 -11.17 20.26
C ARG A 177 -6.11 -10.35 21.48
N GLY A 178 -6.18 -9.01 21.41
CA GLY A 178 -5.93 -8.10 22.53
C GLY A 178 -7.18 -7.71 23.35
N GLN A 179 -8.35 -8.26 23.03
CA GLN A 179 -9.60 -8.14 23.80
C GLN A 179 -9.94 -9.42 24.57
N LEU A 180 -9.10 -10.45 24.48
CA LEU A 180 -9.10 -11.58 25.41
C LEU A 180 -8.33 -11.13 26.66
N ASN A 181 -9.05 -10.55 27.61
CA ASN A 181 -8.58 -10.42 29.00
C ASN A 181 -8.65 -11.78 29.69
#